data_AF-A0A341C680-F1
#
_entry.id   AF-A0A341C680-F1
#
_cell.length_a   1.000
_cell.length_b   1.000
_cell.length_c   1.000
_cell.angle_alpha   90.00
_cell.angle_beta   90.00
_cell.angle_gamma   90.00
#
_symmetry.space_group_name_H-M   'P 1'
#
loop_
_entity.id
_entity.type
_entity.pdbx_description
1 polymer ?
#
loop_
_entity_poly.entity_id
_entity_poly.type
_entity_poly.pdbx_seq_one_letter_code
_entity_poly.pdbx_strand_id
1 'polypeptide(L)'
;MLKWTFKNARFTMRNVIIQCLLYGSLTLGIWTAIFSIYFHHNPVKNEEKKIQEKGNPLIWSLGKKLQTERGSVQIPRPYVTVKRPNEDETTEQKSFFKLGKDFNYSDPELIRGYLKYGFNSIISKNLGNYRDVPDTRNKMCHKKRYPSNLPTASIVICFHNEEFNALLRTVSSVMTLTPRHILEEIILVDDMSEFDDLKEQLDYHLEIFRGKIKLIRNEKREGLIRARLIGASRASGWS
;
A
#
# COMPACT_ATOMS: atom_id res chain seq x y z
N MET A 1 9.62 -3.27 -82.35
CA MET A 1 8.40 -2.87 -81.59
C MET A 1 8.52 -3.01 -80.06
N LEU A 2 9.69 -3.34 -79.47
CA LEU A 2 9.85 -3.54 -78.01
C LEU A 2 10.53 -2.38 -77.23
N LYS A 3 11.06 -1.34 -77.89
CA LYS A 3 11.74 -0.23 -77.18
C LYS A 3 10.79 0.82 -76.59
N TRP A 4 9.53 0.86 -77.02
CA TRP A 4 8.57 1.90 -76.58
C TRP A 4 7.88 1.55 -75.26
N THR A 5 7.69 0.27 -74.96
CA THR A 5 7.00 -0.19 -73.74
C THR A 5 7.87 -0.10 -72.48
N PHE A 6 9.21 -0.23 -72.61
CA PHE A 6 10.12 -0.22 -71.46
C PHE A 6 10.38 1.18 -70.86
N LYS A 7 10.29 2.25 -71.69
CA LYS A 7 10.47 3.64 -71.23
C LYS A 7 9.25 4.13 -70.43
N ASN A 8 8.03 3.76 -70.84
CA ASN A 8 6.81 4.08 -70.10
C ASN A 8 6.75 3.36 -68.73
N ALA A 9 7.19 2.10 -68.64
CA ALA A 9 7.22 1.35 -67.39
C ALA A 9 8.22 1.90 -66.36
N ARG A 10 9.40 2.41 -66.80
CA ARG A 10 10.36 3.08 -65.91
C ARG A 10 9.85 4.43 -65.40
N PHE A 11 9.04 5.14 -66.18
CA PHE A 11 8.52 6.45 -65.81
C PHE A 11 7.39 6.33 -64.78
N THR A 12 6.48 5.36 -64.95
CA THR A 12 5.41 5.08 -63.97
C THR A 12 5.97 4.56 -62.64
N MET A 13 6.96 3.66 -62.66
CA MET A 13 7.60 3.14 -61.44
C MET A 13 8.31 4.23 -60.63
N ARG A 14 8.99 5.18 -61.29
CA ARG A 14 9.63 6.32 -60.59
C ARG A 14 8.60 7.25 -59.93
N ASN A 15 7.46 7.46 -60.56
CA ASN A 15 6.40 8.31 -59.99
C ASN A 15 5.75 7.68 -58.75
N VAL A 16 5.55 6.36 -58.75
CA VAL A 16 5.02 5.61 -57.60
C VAL A 16 6.02 5.63 -56.43
N ILE A 17 7.31 5.46 -56.70
CA ILE A 17 8.35 5.52 -55.64
C ILE A 17 8.42 6.93 -55.02
N ILE A 18 8.35 7.99 -55.85
CA ILE A 18 8.33 9.37 -55.36
C ILE A 18 7.07 9.64 -54.52
N GLN A 19 5.91 9.13 -54.95
CA GLN A 19 4.67 9.22 -54.17
C GLN A 19 4.79 8.48 -52.82
N CYS A 20 5.34 7.26 -52.78
CA CYS A 20 5.54 6.52 -51.54
C CYS A 20 6.52 7.22 -50.58
N LEU A 21 7.60 7.82 -51.09
CA LEU A 21 8.55 8.58 -50.27
C LEU A 21 7.90 9.85 -49.69
N LEU A 22 7.08 10.55 -50.47
CA LEU A 22 6.34 11.72 -50.01
C LEU A 22 5.30 11.34 -48.95
N TYR A 23 4.48 10.31 -49.18
CA TYR A 23 3.49 9.85 -48.20
C TYR A 23 4.12 9.29 -46.93
N GLY A 24 5.26 8.58 -47.02
CA GLY A 24 5.99 8.08 -45.85
C GLY A 24 6.60 9.17 -44.98
N SER A 25 7.08 10.26 -45.60
CA SER A 25 7.62 11.41 -44.86
C SER A 25 6.52 12.22 -44.14
N LEU A 26 5.35 12.34 -44.76
CA LEU A 26 4.19 13.04 -44.19
C LEU A 26 3.64 12.32 -42.96
N THR A 27 3.53 10.99 -42.99
CA THR A 27 3.00 10.22 -41.86
C THR A 27 3.95 10.20 -40.66
N LEU A 28 5.26 10.14 -40.88
CA LEU A 28 6.26 10.26 -39.81
C LEU A 28 6.26 11.66 -39.17
N GLY A 29 6.11 12.72 -39.99
CA GLY A 29 5.98 14.09 -39.49
C GLY A 29 4.72 14.28 -38.62
N ILE A 30 3.58 13.76 -39.06
CA ILE A 30 2.32 13.82 -38.30
C ILE A 30 2.44 13.03 -36.99
N TRP A 31 3.03 11.83 -37.02
CA TRP A 31 3.17 10.99 -35.83
C TRP A 31 4.13 11.58 -34.79
N THR A 32 5.23 12.20 -35.22
CA THR A 32 6.18 12.87 -34.33
C THR A 32 5.59 14.15 -33.72
N ALA A 33 4.80 14.91 -34.47
CA ALA A 33 4.06 16.06 -33.93
C ALA A 33 3.01 15.63 -32.90
N ILE A 34 2.24 14.57 -33.18
CA ILE A 34 1.25 14.01 -32.22
C ILE A 34 1.96 13.48 -30.97
N PHE A 35 3.10 12.81 -31.09
CA PHE A 35 3.89 12.32 -29.95
C PHE A 35 4.44 13.48 -29.11
N SER A 36 4.96 14.55 -29.74
CA SER A 36 5.38 15.77 -29.05
C SER A 36 4.22 16.47 -28.37
N ILE A 37 3.03 16.53 -28.98
CA ILE A 37 1.82 17.07 -28.34
C ILE A 37 1.41 16.17 -27.17
N TYR A 38 1.42 14.85 -27.30
CA TYR A 38 1.11 13.93 -26.20
C TYR A 38 2.08 14.09 -25.01
N PHE A 39 3.37 14.33 -25.28
CA PHE A 39 4.37 14.59 -24.25
C PHE A 39 4.25 16.00 -23.63
N HIS A 40 3.94 17.02 -24.43
CA HIS A 40 3.77 18.40 -23.95
C HIS A 40 2.39 18.69 -23.32
N HIS A 41 1.38 17.91 -23.70
CA HIS A 41 -0.02 18.08 -23.29
C HIS A 41 -0.47 17.00 -22.31
N ASN A 42 0.46 16.45 -21.53
CA ASN A 42 0.18 15.74 -20.28
C ASN A 42 0.43 16.70 -19.10
N PRO A 43 -0.52 17.58 -18.73
CA PRO A 43 -0.34 18.56 -17.67
C PRO A 43 -0.83 17.97 -16.35
N VAL A 44 -0.29 16.81 -15.94
CA VAL A 44 -0.63 16.16 -14.65
C VAL A 44 0.62 15.94 -13.81
N LYS A 45 1.50 16.94 -13.75
CA LYS A 45 2.62 16.99 -12.77
C LYS A 45 2.88 18.36 -12.14
N ASN A 46 2.10 19.40 -12.47
CA ASN A 46 2.36 20.77 -11.99
C ASN A 46 1.30 21.34 -11.05
N GLU A 47 0.12 20.73 -10.90
CA GLU A 47 -0.90 21.21 -9.96
C GLU A 47 -0.59 20.81 -8.50
N GLU A 48 0.06 19.66 -8.27
CA GLU A 48 0.43 19.21 -6.91
C GLU A 48 1.49 20.12 -6.25
N LYS A 49 2.34 20.80 -7.04
CA LYS A 49 3.37 21.70 -6.50
C LYS A 49 2.79 23.03 -5.98
N LYS A 50 1.67 23.51 -6.54
CA LYS A 50 1.09 24.82 -6.17
C LYS A 50 0.29 24.80 -4.87
N ILE A 51 -0.21 23.64 -4.44
CA ILE A 51 -0.96 23.51 -3.18
C ILE A 51 0.01 23.53 -1.96
N GLN A 52 1.26 23.12 -2.16
CA GLN A 52 2.25 22.97 -1.09
C GLN A 52 2.94 24.28 -0.67
N GLU A 53 2.97 25.30 -1.53
CA GLU A 53 3.64 26.58 -1.24
C GLU A 53 2.82 27.56 -0.38
N LYS A 54 1.49 27.41 -0.30
CA LYS A 54 0.65 28.20 0.61
C LYS A 54 0.53 27.52 1.98
N GLY A 55 1.67 27.32 2.64
CA GLY A 55 1.75 26.88 4.03
C GLY A 55 1.10 27.89 4.98
N ASN A 56 0.10 27.42 5.72
CA ASN A 56 -0.78 28.17 6.61
C ASN A 56 0.00 28.85 7.78
N PRO A 57 -0.12 30.18 8.00
CA PRO A 57 0.67 30.95 8.98
C PRO A 57 0.56 30.52 10.44
N LEU A 58 -0.43 29.70 10.79
CA LEU A 58 -0.69 29.22 12.15
C LEU A 58 0.39 28.25 12.68
N ILE A 59 1.08 27.54 11.78
CA ILE A 59 2.09 26.54 12.16
C ILE A 59 3.38 27.22 12.68
N TRP A 60 3.68 28.43 12.23
CA TRP A 60 4.87 29.20 12.62
C TRP A 60 4.80 29.72 14.08
N SER A 61 3.59 29.95 14.60
CA SER A 61 3.37 30.44 15.96
C SER A 61 3.66 29.38 17.04
N LEU A 62 3.38 28.11 16.73
CA LEU A 62 3.47 27.01 17.70
C LEU A 62 4.90 26.53 17.93
N GLY A 63 5.79 26.69 16.94
CA GLY A 63 7.15 26.14 16.95
C GLY A 63 8.17 26.88 17.83
N LYS A 64 7.88 28.10 18.31
CA LYS A 64 8.85 28.92 19.05
C LYS A 64 9.06 28.54 20.52
N LYS A 65 8.27 27.62 21.09
CA LYS A 65 8.18 27.48 22.56
C LYS A 65 8.92 26.29 23.20
N LEU A 66 9.55 25.39 22.44
CA LEU A 66 9.91 24.06 23.00
C LEU A 66 11.32 23.52 22.68
N GLN A 67 12.25 24.35 22.19
CA GLN A 67 13.66 23.92 22.04
C GLN A 67 14.45 24.14 23.34
N THR A 68 14.57 23.15 24.22
CA THR A 68 15.75 23.03 25.12
C THR A 68 15.94 21.57 25.54
N GLU A 69 17.02 20.99 25.02
CA GLU A 69 17.84 19.89 25.56
C GLU A 69 17.58 18.41 25.19
N ARG A 70 18.73 17.71 25.08
CA ARG A 70 19.06 16.49 24.31
C ARG A 70 19.27 15.27 25.24
N GLY A 71 19.26 14.06 24.67
CA GLY A 71 20.31 13.06 24.96
C GLY A 71 19.93 11.59 25.26
N SER A 72 20.02 10.74 24.22
CA SER A 72 20.61 9.36 24.10
C SER A 72 20.41 8.21 25.14
N VAL A 73 20.01 7.01 24.65
CA VAL A 73 20.65 5.64 24.74
C VAL A 73 19.67 4.43 24.93
N GLN A 74 19.85 3.41 24.06
CA GLN A 74 19.51 1.94 24.03
C GLN A 74 18.05 1.41 24.13
N ILE A 75 17.72 0.44 23.25
CA ILE A 75 16.36 0.00 22.85
C ILE A 75 15.96 -1.38 23.43
N PRO A 76 14.89 -1.49 24.24
CA PRO A 76 14.20 -2.74 24.56
C PRO A 76 12.93 -2.97 23.69
N ARG A 77 12.56 -4.23 23.46
CA ARG A 77 11.40 -4.67 22.64
C ARG A 77 10.07 -4.11 23.20
N PRO A 78 9.20 -3.47 22.39
CA PRO A 78 8.01 -2.79 22.88
C PRO A 78 6.82 -3.74 23.03
N TYR A 79 6.35 -3.95 24.25
CA TYR A 79 4.99 -4.41 24.58
C TYR A 79 4.10 -3.18 24.80
N VAL A 80 2.82 -3.23 24.40
CA VAL A 80 1.89 -2.10 24.60
C VAL A 80 0.85 -2.49 25.64
N THR A 81 0.78 -1.77 26.76
CA THR A 81 -0.33 -1.88 27.73
C THR A 81 -1.20 -0.64 27.67
N VAL A 82 -2.51 -0.80 27.43
CA VAL A 82 -3.52 0.25 27.39
C VAL A 82 -4.44 0.00 28.56
N LYS A 83 -4.39 0.86 29.58
CA LYS A 83 -5.37 0.93 30.67
C LYS A 83 -6.01 2.32 30.66
N ARG A 84 -7.33 2.39 30.91
CA ARG A 84 -8.09 3.64 31.13
C ARG A 84 -7.81 4.17 32.54
N PRO A 85 -7.92 5.49 32.78
CA PRO A 85 -7.24 6.16 33.88
C PRO A 85 -7.95 5.92 35.21
N ASN A 86 -7.18 5.53 36.21
CA ASN A 86 -7.39 5.87 37.61
C ASN A 86 -6.06 6.47 38.09
N GLU A 87 -6.18 7.49 38.93
CA GLU A 87 -5.09 8.27 39.54
C GLU A 87 -4.05 7.34 40.18
N ASP A 88 -2.89 7.23 39.52
CA ASP A 88 -1.55 6.89 40.04
C ASP A 88 -0.69 6.43 38.84
N GLU A 89 -0.07 7.40 38.16
CA GLU A 89 0.70 7.18 36.94
C GLU A 89 2.06 6.51 37.23
N THR A 90 2.32 5.35 36.62
CA THR A 90 3.64 4.69 36.65
C THR A 90 4.50 5.00 35.41
N THR A 91 5.82 4.97 35.62
CA THR A 91 6.94 5.44 34.78
C THR A 91 6.90 5.05 33.28
N GLU A 92 6.17 3.99 32.89
CA GLU A 92 6.09 3.51 31.51
C GLU A 92 5.00 4.19 30.67
N GLN A 93 3.90 4.67 31.27
CA GLN A 93 2.91 5.46 30.52
C GLN A 93 3.50 6.79 30.02
N LYS A 94 4.48 7.33 30.76
CA LYS A 94 5.27 8.49 30.33
C LYS A 94 6.08 8.22 29.06
N SER A 95 6.45 6.97 28.72
CA SER A 95 7.28 6.64 27.55
C SER A 95 6.49 6.56 26.23
N PHE A 96 5.27 6.02 26.25
CA PHE A 96 4.39 5.96 25.08
C PHE A 96 3.82 7.34 24.72
N PHE A 97 3.44 8.13 25.74
CA PHE A 97 3.11 9.55 25.53
C PHE A 97 4.34 10.43 25.26
N LYS A 98 5.57 9.98 25.61
CA LYS A 98 6.83 10.62 25.15
C LYS A 98 7.06 10.39 23.67
N LEU A 99 6.77 9.18 23.16
CA LEU A 99 6.90 8.90 21.73
C LEU A 99 6.04 9.88 20.94
N GLY A 100 4.80 10.14 21.38
CA GLY A 100 3.94 11.18 20.79
C GLY A 100 4.39 12.63 20.95
N LYS A 101 5.32 12.94 21.86
CA LYS A 101 5.78 14.31 22.19
C LYS A 101 7.12 14.70 21.56
N ASP A 102 7.93 13.72 21.13
CA ASP A 102 9.25 13.94 20.52
C ASP A 102 9.24 13.75 18.99
N PHE A 103 8.07 13.77 18.34
CA PHE A 103 8.02 13.67 16.89
C PHE A 103 8.52 14.95 16.24
N ASN A 104 9.66 14.84 15.56
CA ASN A 104 10.05 15.82 14.58
C ASN A 104 9.05 15.76 13.41
N TYR A 105 7.98 16.54 13.50
CA TYR A 105 6.98 16.68 12.43
C TYR A 105 7.58 17.21 11.12
N SER A 106 8.83 17.67 11.14
CA SER A 106 9.60 18.06 9.96
C SER A 106 10.42 16.93 9.35
N ASP A 107 10.40 15.72 9.92
CA ASP A 107 11.04 14.55 9.32
C ASP A 107 10.34 14.21 7.98
N PRO A 108 11.05 14.32 6.84
CA PRO A 108 10.48 14.02 5.53
C PRO A 108 9.98 12.57 5.41
N GLU A 109 10.61 11.61 6.12
CA GLU A 109 10.17 10.21 6.08
C GLU A 109 8.84 10.03 6.81
N LEU A 110 8.65 10.72 7.93
CA LEU A 110 7.39 10.73 8.67
C LEU A 110 6.25 11.28 7.80
N ILE A 111 6.45 12.46 7.20
CA ILE A 111 5.47 13.09 6.30
C ILE A 111 5.17 12.16 5.13
N ARG A 112 6.20 11.58 4.50
CA ARG A 112 6.03 10.62 3.41
C ARG A 112 5.22 9.40 3.83
N GLY A 113 5.44 8.88 5.03
CA GLY A 113 4.67 7.77 5.59
C GLY A 113 3.18 8.09 5.70
N TYR A 114 2.86 9.26 6.25
CA TYR A 114 1.48 9.73 6.34
C TYR A 114 0.84 9.99 4.98
N LEU A 115 1.57 10.59 4.03
CA LEU A 115 1.07 10.83 2.67
C LEU A 115 0.85 9.51 1.91
N LYS A 116 1.71 8.52 2.12
CA LYS A 116 1.67 7.24 1.40
C LYS A 116 0.65 6.25 1.98
N TYR A 117 0.58 6.13 3.30
CA TYR A 117 -0.20 5.08 3.98
C TYR A 117 -1.27 5.63 4.95
N GLY A 118 -1.28 6.93 5.24
CA GLY A 118 -2.23 7.55 6.18
C GLY A 118 -1.83 7.43 7.65
N PHE A 119 -0.69 6.82 7.97
CA PHE A 119 -0.20 6.67 9.35
C PHE A 119 1.32 6.68 9.44
N ASN A 120 1.84 6.66 10.67
CA ASN A 120 3.27 6.62 10.94
C ASN A 120 3.87 5.24 10.61
N SER A 121 4.38 5.11 9.38
CA SER A 121 5.02 3.89 8.90
C SER A 121 6.33 3.56 9.61
N ILE A 122 7.04 4.56 10.17
CA ILE A 122 8.28 4.35 10.94
C ILE A 122 7.97 3.58 12.23
N ILE A 123 6.97 4.02 12.99
CA ILE A 123 6.51 3.27 14.17
C ILE A 123 6.02 1.89 13.76
N SER A 124 5.24 1.80 12.67
CA SER A 124 4.76 0.50 12.20
C SER A 124 5.92 -0.46 11.91
N LYS A 125 6.97 -0.05 11.20
CA LYS A 125 8.15 -0.89 10.97
C LYS A 125 8.81 -1.31 12.29
N ASN A 126 9.00 -0.37 13.22
CA ASN A 126 9.68 -0.61 14.49
C ASN A 126 8.91 -1.55 15.43
N LEU A 127 7.58 -1.57 15.34
CA LEU A 127 6.74 -2.50 16.11
C LEU A 127 6.86 -3.95 15.62
N GLY A 128 7.34 -4.17 14.38
CA GLY A 128 7.44 -5.50 13.78
C GLY A 128 6.08 -6.20 13.58
N ASN A 129 6.13 -7.50 13.29
CA ASN A 129 4.95 -8.31 12.94
C ASN A 129 4.20 -8.84 14.15
N TYR A 130 4.88 -8.96 15.30
CA TYR A 130 4.32 -9.50 16.54
C TYR A 130 4.40 -8.45 17.64
N ARG A 131 3.28 -8.20 18.29
CA ARG A 131 3.21 -7.40 19.50
C ARG A 131 2.09 -7.90 20.40
N ASP A 132 2.29 -7.79 21.70
CA ASP A 132 1.21 -8.04 22.65
C ASP A 132 0.22 -6.88 22.61
N VAL A 133 -1.06 -7.24 22.62
CA VAL A 133 -2.18 -6.30 22.71
C VAL A 133 -2.82 -6.48 24.08
N PRO A 134 -2.97 -5.40 24.85
CA PRO A 134 -3.52 -5.48 26.19
C PRO A 134 -5.02 -5.73 26.13
N ASP A 135 -5.50 -6.61 27.00
CA ASP A 135 -6.92 -6.93 27.06
C ASP A 135 -7.69 -5.80 27.77
N THR A 136 -8.39 -4.97 27.00
CA THR A 136 -9.24 -3.89 27.51
C THR A 136 -10.72 -4.27 27.56
N ARG A 137 -11.07 -5.56 27.42
CA ARG A 137 -12.47 -6.01 27.42
C ARG A 137 -13.08 -5.87 28.82
N ASN A 138 -14.42 -5.78 28.86
CA ASN A 138 -15.14 -5.74 30.13
C ASN A 138 -14.96 -7.07 30.89
N LYS A 139 -14.87 -7.03 32.23
CA LYS A 139 -14.76 -8.22 33.09
C LYS A 139 -15.85 -9.27 32.81
N MET A 140 -17.04 -8.86 32.38
CA MET A 140 -18.14 -9.75 31.99
C MET A 140 -17.83 -10.60 30.74
N CYS A 141 -17.00 -10.11 29.81
CA CYS A 141 -16.59 -10.88 28.63
C CYS A 141 -15.83 -12.16 29.01
N HIS A 142 -15.05 -12.14 30.09
CA HIS A 142 -14.30 -13.31 30.57
C HIS A 142 -15.21 -14.41 31.15
N LYS A 143 -16.43 -14.05 31.58
CA LYS A 143 -17.39 -15.00 32.13
C LYS A 143 -18.24 -15.68 31.06
N LYS A 144 -18.19 -15.19 29.82
CA LYS A 144 -18.98 -15.73 28.72
C LYS A 144 -18.42 -17.08 28.29
N ARG A 145 -19.25 -18.11 28.29
CA ARG A 145 -18.91 -19.44 27.79
C ARG A 145 -19.52 -19.65 26.41
N TYR A 146 -18.77 -20.33 25.56
CA TYR A 146 -19.16 -20.69 24.21
C TYR A 146 -19.19 -22.22 24.10
N PRO A 147 -20.02 -22.79 23.23
CA PRO A 147 -19.97 -24.23 22.94
C PRO A 147 -18.61 -24.60 22.34
N SER A 148 -18.17 -25.84 22.54
CA SER A 148 -16.88 -26.33 22.02
C SER A 148 -16.89 -26.58 20.51
N ASN A 149 -18.06 -26.84 19.93
CA ASN A 149 -18.27 -27.13 18.52
C ASN A 149 -18.63 -25.88 17.72
N LEU A 150 -17.77 -24.87 17.74
CA LEU A 150 -17.93 -23.70 16.88
C LEU A 150 -17.63 -24.06 15.41
N PRO A 151 -18.38 -23.49 14.44
CA PRO A 151 -18.08 -23.68 13.03
C PRO A 151 -16.71 -23.10 12.68
N THR A 152 -16.07 -23.67 11.67
CA THR A 152 -14.83 -23.10 11.13
C THR A 152 -15.12 -21.82 10.36
N ALA A 153 -14.15 -20.93 10.29
CA ALA A 153 -14.26 -19.64 9.61
C ALA A 153 -13.05 -19.40 8.69
N SER A 154 -13.34 -18.89 7.49
CA SER A 154 -12.34 -18.33 6.58
C SER A 154 -12.27 -16.81 6.79
N ILE A 155 -11.06 -16.27 6.86
CA ILE A 155 -10.85 -14.83 7.05
C ILE A 155 -10.36 -14.22 5.74
N VAL A 156 -11.15 -13.32 5.15
CA VAL A 156 -10.80 -12.63 3.91
C VAL A 156 -10.23 -11.24 4.24
N ILE A 157 -9.00 -10.97 3.81
CA ILE A 157 -8.33 -9.67 3.94
C ILE A 157 -8.03 -9.16 2.54
N CYS A 158 -8.74 -8.11 2.14
CA CYS A 158 -8.48 -7.40 0.88
C CYS A 158 -7.48 -6.27 1.14
N PHE A 159 -6.49 -6.11 0.28
CA PHE A 159 -5.51 -5.05 0.40
C PHE A 159 -5.14 -4.47 -0.97
N HIS A 160 -4.73 -3.20 -0.97
CA HIS A 160 -4.22 -2.50 -2.13
C HIS A 160 -3.22 -1.44 -1.63
N ASN A 161 -1.95 -1.55 -2.02
CA ASN A 161 -0.91 -0.60 -1.60
C ASN A 161 -0.82 -0.42 -0.07
N GLU A 162 -1.04 -1.51 0.68
CA GLU A 162 -0.93 -1.54 2.14
C GLU A 162 0.53 -1.43 2.60
N GLU A 163 0.77 -0.95 3.83
CA GLU A 163 2.12 -0.99 4.40
C GLU A 163 2.48 -2.44 4.79
N PHE A 164 3.65 -2.90 4.35
CA PHE A 164 4.09 -4.29 4.48
C PHE A 164 4.00 -4.85 5.91
N ASN A 165 4.51 -4.13 6.91
CA ASN A 165 4.50 -4.61 8.30
C ASN A 165 3.09 -4.56 8.91
N ALA A 166 2.27 -3.58 8.55
CA ALA A 166 0.88 -3.52 8.97
C ALA A 166 0.06 -4.70 8.44
N LEU A 167 0.25 -5.08 7.17
CA LEU A 167 -0.38 -6.26 6.56
C LEU A 167 0.06 -7.53 7.28
N LEU A 168 1.38 -7.76 7.43
CA LEU A 168 1.90 -8.94 8.11
C LEU A 168 1.50 -9.01 9.58
N ARG A 169 1.40 -7.88 10.27
CA ARG A 169 0.91 -7.82 11.65
C ARG A 169 -0.54 -8.24 11.75
N THR A 170 -1.37 -7.87 10.77
CA THR A 170 -2.77 -8.32 10.70
C THR A 170 -2.85 -9.83 10.54
N VAL A 171 -2.11 -10.39 9.59
CA VAL A 171 -2.02 -11.84 9.38
C VAL A 171 -1.51 -12.58 10.63
N SER A 172 -0.43 -12.07 11.24
CA SER A 172 0.17 -12.66 12.44
C SER A 172 -0.77 -12.62 13.64
N SER A 173 -1.52 -11.52 13.79
CA SER A 173 -2.53 -11.36 14.85
C SER A 173 -3.64 -12.39 14.69
N VAL A 174 -4.16 -12.57 13.48
CA VAL A 174 -5.19 -13.58 13.19
C VAL A 174 -4.68 -14.98 13.53
N MET A 175 -3.46 -15.31 13.09
CA MET A 175 -2.86 -16.63 13.32
C MET A 175 -2.61 -16.92 14.81
N THR A 176 -2.26 -15.90 15.59
CA THR A 176 -1.89 -16.06 17.02
C THR A 176 -3.10 -16.03 17.93
N LEU A 177 -4.09 -15.18 17.64
CA LEU A 177 -5.24 -14.93 18.53
C LEU A 177 -6.46 -15.81 18.21
N THR A 178 -6.48 -16.49 17.06
CA THR A 178 -7.60 -17.36 16.68
C THR A 178 -7.28 -18.83 17.03
N PRO A 179 -8.19 -19.55 17.72
CA PRO A 179 -8.01 -20.97 17.97
C PRO A 179 -7.87 -21.78 16.67
N ARG A 180 -6.85 -22.64 16.59
CA ARG A 180 -6.49 -23.39 15.36
C ARG A 180 -7.62 -24.26 14.78
N HIS A 181 -8.52 -24.76 15.63
CA HIS A 181 -9.65 -25.60 15.21
C HIS A 181 -10.79 -24.80 14.56
N ILE A 182 -10.84 -23.49 14.78
CA ILE A 182 -11.86 -22.59 14.21
C ILE A 182 -11.32 -21.94 12.92
N LEU A 183 -10.02 -21.64 12.87
CA LEU A 183 -9.42 -21.00 11.70
C LEU A 183 -9.24 -22.01 10.56
N GLU A 184 -10.11 -21.93 9.55
CA GLU A 184 -9.98 -22.75 8.35
C GLU A 184 -8.79 -22.28 7.52
N GLU A 185 -8.79 -20.99 7.17
CA GLU A 185 -7.82 -20.36 6.29
C GLU A 185 -7.87 -18.83 6.39
N ILE A 186 -6.83 -18.18 5.88
CA ILE A 186 -6.76 -16.74 5.63
C ILE A 186 -6.60 -16.54 4.12
N ILE A 187 -7.52 -15.80 3.53
CA ILE A 187 -7.52 -15.46 2.11
C ILE A 187 -7.09 -14.01 1.97
N LEU A 188 -5.89 -13.81 1.45
CA LEU A 188 -5.37 -12.49 1.09
C LEU A 188 -5.76 -12.19 -0.36
N VAL A 189 -6.48 -11.09 -0.57
CA VAL A 189 -6.88 -10.64 -1.91
C VAL A 189 -6.14 -9.34 -2.21
N ASP A 190 -5.14 -9.42 -3.08
CA ASP A 190 -4.42 -8.29 -3.63
C ASP A 190 -5.23 -7.66 -4.77
N ASP A 191 -5.78 -6.48 -4.52
CA ASP A 191 -6.56 -5.72 -5.51
C ASP A 191 -5.64 -4.82 -6.36
N MET A 192 -4.71 -5.46 -7.08
CA MET A 192 -3.75 -4.82 -7.98
C MET A 192 -2.83 -3.81 -7.28
N SER A 193 -2.05 -4.27 -6.29
CA SER A 193 -1.03 -3.45 -5.63
C SER A 193 0.15 -3.16 -6.56
N GLU A 194 0.66 -1.93 -6.47
CA GLU A 194 1.79 -1.46 -7.26
C GLU A 194 3.13 -1.64 -6.53
N PHE A 195 3.10 -1.61 -5.19
CA PHE A 195 4.32 -1.65 -4.37
C PHE A 195 5.03 -3.00 -4.47
N ASP A 196 6.35 -2.94 -4.67
CA ASP A 196 7.17 -4.13 -4.94
C ASP A 196 7.31 -5.06 -3.72
N ASP A 197 7.26 -4.50 -2.51
CA ASP A 197 7.27 -5.25 -1.25
C ASP A 197 6.03 -6.14 -1.07
N LEU A 198 4.93 -5.84 -1.78
CA LEU A 198 3.70 -6.64 -1.79
C LEU A 198 3.69 -7.75 -2.85
N LYS A 199 4.76 -7.88 -3.65
CA LYS A 199 4.90 -8.91 -4.71
C LYS A 199 5.67 -10.12 -4.17
N GLU A 200 6.83 -10.41 -4.77
CA GLU A 200 7.65 -11.58 -4.42
C GLU A 200 8.09 -11.59 -2.96
N GLN A 201 8.38 -10.42 -2.38
CA GLN A 201 8.75 -10.31 -0.97
C GLN A 201 7.60 -10.79 -0.07
N LEU A 202 6.36 -10.39 -0.35
CA LEU A 202 5.20 -10.87 0.40
C LEU A 202 5.05 -12.38 0.27
N ASP A 203 5.16 -12.91 -0.95
CA ASP A 203 5.03 -14.35 -1.21
C ASP A 203 6.02 -15.15 -0.35
N TYR A 204 7.29 -14.73 -0.31
CA TYR A 204 8.33 -15.32 0.53
C TYR A 204 7.97 -15.28 2.02
N HIS A 205 7.50 -14.14 2.52
CA HIS A 205 7.14 -14.01 3.93
C HIS A 205 5.90 -14.83 4.30
N LEU A 206 4.96 -15.03 3.37
CA LEU A 206 3.77 -15.83 3.60
C LEU A 206 4.07 -17.34 3.62
N GLU A 207 5.19 -17.79 3.04
CA GLU A 207 5.63 -19.19 3.16
C GLU A 207 5.85 -19.62 4.62
N ILE A 208 6.14 -18.70 5.53
CA ILE A 208 6.33 -19.03 6.95
C ILE A 208 5.02 -19.59 7.55
N PHE A 209 3.86 -19.19 7.02
CA PHE A 209 2.53 -19.60 7.50
C PHE A 209 1.94 -20.79 6.75
N ARG A 210 2.80 -21.56 6.04
CA ARG A 210 2.49 -22.73 5.19
C ARG A 210 1.19 -23.47 5.57
N GLY A 211 0.27 -23.52 4.62
CA GLY A 211 -0.94 -24.37 4.65
C GLY A 211 -2.23 -23.67 5.11
N LYS A 212 -2.15 -22.46 5.69
CA LYS A 212 -3.35 -21.71 6.12
C LYS A 212 -3.62 -20.44 5.33
N ILE A 213 -2.69 -19.98 4.49
CA ILE A 213 -2.85 -18.75 3.72
C ILE A 213 -3.03 -19.06 2.25
N LYS A 214 -4.05 -18.45 1.63
CA LYS A 214 -4.25 -18.41 0.17
C LYS A 214 -4.10 -16.96 -0.29
N LEU A 215 -3.17 -16.70 -1.20
CA LEU A 215 -3.01 -15.39 -1.82
C LEU A 215 -3.66 -15.40 -3.21
N ILE A 216 -4.52 -14.42 -3.46
CA ILE A 216 -5.18 -14.18 -4.75
C ILE A 216 -4.75 -12.80 -5.24
N ARG A 217 -4.26 -12.72 -6.47
CA ARG A 217 -3.90 -11.45 -7.11
C ARG A 217 -4.88 -11.15 -8.24
N ASN A 218 -5.52 -9.99 -8.18
CA ASN A 218 -6.39 -9.51 -9.24
C ASN A 218 -5.54 -8.93 -10.38
N GLU A 219 -5.89 -9.24 -11.63
CA GLU A 219 -5.22 -8.70 -12.83
C GLU A 219 -5.48 -7.21 -13.05
N LYS A 220 -6.55 -6.69 -12.44
CA LYS A 220 -6.94 -5.28 -12.50
C LYS A 220 -7.51 -4.83 -11.17
N ARG A 221 -7.55 -3.52 -10.95
CA ARG A 221 -8.15 -2.92 -9.75
C ARG A 221 -9.68 -3.02 -9.81
N GLU A 222 -10.24 -3.94 -9.05
CA GLU A 222 -11.68 -4.24 -9.01
C GLU A 222 -12.43 -3.42 -7.96
N GLY A 223 -11.72 -2.97 -6.93
CA GLY A 223 -12.25 -2.26 -5.76
C GLY A 223 -12.67 -3.20 -4.64
N LEU A 224 -12.76 -2.64 -3.43
CA LEU A 224 -12.98 -3.37 -2.17
C LEU A 224 -14.17 -4.34 -2.21
N ILE A 225 -15.31 -3.93 -2.77
CA ILE A 225 -16.51 -4.78 -2.80
C ILE A 225 -16.27 -6.05 -3.61
N ARG A 226 -15.73 -5.90 -4.83
CA ARG A 226 -15.47 -7.05 -5.70
C ARG A 226 -14.34 -7.91 -5.16
N ALA A 227 -13.28 -7.31 -4.63
CA ALA A 227 -12.21 -8.05 -3.96
C ALA A 227 -12.74 -8.93 -2.81
N ARG A 228 -13.70 -8.42 -2.02
CA ARG A 228 -14.36 -9.21 -0.96
C ARG A 228 -15.19 -10.34 -1.52
N LEU A 229 -15.95 -10.12 -2.60
CA LEU A 229 -16.73 -11.16 -3.26
C LEU A 229 -15.83 -12.26 -3.88
N ILE A 230 -14.70 -11.87 -4.47
CA ILE A 230 -13.66 -12.76 -5.03
C ILE A 230 -13.03 -13.63 -3.94
N GLY A 231 -12.77 -13.05 -2.77
CA GLY A 231 -12.27 -13.79 -1.61
C GLY A 231 -13.32 -14.73 -1.03
N ALA A 232 -14.56 -14.25 -0.87
CA ALA A 232 -15.68 -15.05 -0.37
C ALA A 232 -16.00 -16.25 -1.27
N SER A 233 -15.95 -16.09 -2.60
CA SER A 233 -16.19 -17.18 -3.53
C SER A 233 -15.11 -18.27 -3.53
N ARG A 234 -13.95 -18.00 -2.94
CA ARG A 234 -12.82 -18.94 -2.78
C ARG A 234 -12.69 -19.48 -1.35
N ALA A 235 -13.55 -19.04 -0.45
CA ALA A 235 -13.59 -19.51 0.93
C ALA A 235 -14.19 -20.91 1.03
N SER A 236 -13.58 -21.76 1.84
CA SER A 236 -14.06 -23.12 2.16
C SER A 236 -14.49 -23.30 3.61
N GLY A 237 -14.40 -22.25 4.43
CA GLY A 237 -14.94 -22.24 5.79
C GLY A 237 -16.47 -22.40 5.80
N TRP A 238 -17.01 -22.79 6.94
CA TRP A 238 -18.41 -23.18 7.05
C TRP A 238 -19.38 -22.03 6.67
N SER A 239 -20.30 -22.30 5.75
CA SER A 239 -21.38 -21.40 5.29
C SER A 239 -22.74 -22.02 5.57
#